data_AF-A0A5N6TFK6-F1
#
_entry.id   AF-A0A5N6TFK6-F1
#
_cell.length_a   1.000
_cell.length_b   1.000
_cell.length_c   1.000
_cell.angle_alpha   90.00
_cell.angle_beta   90.00
_cell.angle_gamma   90.00
#
_symmetry.space_group_name_H-M   'P 1'
#
loop_
_entity.id
_entity.type
_entity.pdbx_description
1 polymer ?
#
loop_
_entity_poly.entity_id
_entity_poly.type
_entity_poly.pdbx_seq_one_letter_code
_entity_poly.pdbx_strand_id
1 'polypeptide(L)'
;MERLPINDHAGGHQQGNAPPGFPPQNNLLGPMSHGPPQLPPQMFTTAAQLLDLTDKKLVLVLRDGRKLIGVLRSWDQFANLVLQDTIERMYAGNLYADIPRGIFLVRGENVLLLGEIDLDKEDDLPPNLQRAPFEEVFQLKKQADSERKTGDKKRQGKLQGLGFEAEHSGEILF
;
A
#
# COMPACT_ATOMS: atom_id res chain seq x y z
N MET A 1 10.00 -29.25 64.89
CA MET A 1 11.41 -28.86 65.14
C MET A 1 11.77 -27.86 64.07
N GLU A 2 11.49 -26.56 64.26
CA GLU A 2 12.23 -25.61 65.12
C GLU A 2 13.59 -25.27 64.49
N ARG A 3 14.08 -24.03 64.38
CA ARG A 3 13.71 -22.66 64.78
C ARG A 3 14.66 -21.75 63.98
N LEU A 4 14.24 -20.53 63.65
CA LEU A 4 15.17 -19.43 63.31
C LEU A 4 15.98 -19.02 64.56
N PRO A 5 17.09 -18.29 64.38
CA PRO A 5 17.23 -17.08 65.19
C PRO A 5 17.62 -15.84 64.37
N ILE A 6 16.97 -14.75 64.76
CA ILE A 6 17.30 -13.35 64.51
C ILE A 6 18.05 -12.83 65.76
N ASN A 7 19.04 -11.96 65.59
CA ASN A 7 19.45 -10.88 66.50
C ASN A 7 20.65 -10.15 65.84
N ASP A 8 20.84 -8.83 65.89
CA ASP A 8 20.24 -7.83 66.77
C ASP A 8 20.36 -6.41 66.17
N HIS A 9 19.50 -5.50 66.63
CA HIS A 9 19.39 -4.08 66.28
C HIS A 9 20.17 -3.17 67.26
N ALA A 10 20.66 -2.02 66.78
CA ALA A 10 20.66 -0.70 67.44
C ALA A 10 21.27 0.32 66.45
N GLY A 11 20.79 1.54 66.16
CA GLY A 11 19.87 2.46 66.83
C GLY A 11 20.57 3.85 66.91
N GLY A 12 19.95 4.92 66.37
CA GLY A 12 20.34 6.30 66.72
C GLY A 12 20.26 7.39 65.63
N HIS A 13 19.23 8.25 65.75
CA HIS A 13 19.05 9.60 65.19
C HIS A 13 20.21 10.58 65.59
N GLN A 14 20.43 11.82 65.10
CA GLN A 14 19.56 12.94 64.70
C GLN A 14 20.42 14.17 64.24
N GLN A 15 19.86 15.02 63.36
CA GLN A 15 19.92 16.51 63.27
C GLN A 15 21.24 17.33 63.18
N GLY A 16 21.27 18.23 62.17
CA GLY A 16 21.47 19.67 62.41
C GLY A 16 22.51 20.40 61.53
N ASN A 17 22.07 21.13 60.49
CA ASN A 17 22.25 22.60 60.43
C ASN A 17 21.45 23.22 59.27
N ALA A 18 20.60 24.20 59.60
CA ALA A 18 19.89 25.07 58.66
C ALA A 18 20.40 26.51 58.81
N PRO A 19 20.37 27.34 57.74
CA PRO A 19 20.23 28.79 57.87
C PRO A 19 18.79 29.26 57.58
N PRO A 20 18.40 30.49 57.97
CA PRO A 20 17.02 30.82 58.32
C PRO A 20 16.23 31.59 57.23
N GLY A 21 14.94 31.24 57.13
CA GLY A 21 13.79 32.15 57.04
C GLY A 21 13.49 32.87 55.71
N PHE A 22 12.29 32.64 55.14
CA PHE A 22 11.23 33.61 54.74
C PHE A 22 9.96 32.80 54.29
N PRO A 23 8.73 33.37 54.34
CA PRO A 23 7.46 32.66 54.65
C PRO A 23 6.84 31.88 53.47
N PRO A 24 5.79 31.05 53.66
CA PRO A 24 5.23 30.25 52.58
C PRO A 24 4.46 31.15 51.62
N GLN A 25 4.98 31.32 50.41
CA GLN A 25 4.25 31.95 49.32
C GLN A 25 3.48 30.87 48.57
N ASN A 26 2.16 30.97 48.68
CA ASN A 26 1.13 30.21 47.99
C ASN A 26 1.51 29.92 46.52
N ASN A 27 2.04 28.72 46.24
CA ASN A 27 2.44 28.35 44.88
C ASN A 27 1.19 27.86 44.13
N LEU A 28 0.59 28.80 43.42
CA LEU A 28 -0.48 28.62 42.45
C LEU A 28 -0.17 27.43 41.52
N LEU A 29 -0.95 26.35 41.65
CA LEU A 29 -1.04 25.26 40.69
C LEU A 29 -1.64 25.84 39.39
N GLY A 30 -0.78 26.28 38.47
CA GLY A 30 -1.19 26.51 37.10
C GLY A 30 -1.46 25.17 36.40
N PRO A 31 -2.53 25.03 35.59
CA PRO A 31 -2.80 23.78 34.89
C PRO A 31 -1.66 23.51 33.90
N MET A 32 -1.11 22.30 33.90
CA MET A 32 -0.30 21.84 32.77
C MET A 32 -1.15 21.93 31.51
N SER A 33 -0.81 22.86 30.63
CA SER A 33 -1.34 22.95 29.28
C SER A 33 -0.95 21.67 28.54
N HIS A 34 -1.81 20.65 28.60
CA HIS A 34 -1.76 19.57 27.64
C HIS A 34 -1.97 20.19 26.26
N GLY A 35 -0.89 20.28 25.48
CA GLY A 35 -0.97 20.62 24.08
C GLY A 35 -2.00 19.72 23.37
N PRO A 36 -2.46 20.12 22.17
CA PRO A 36 -3.46 19.34 21.45
C PRO A 36 -3.03 17.86 21.39
N PRO A 37 -3.97 16.92 21.61
CA PRO A 37 -3.66 15.50 21.62
C PRO A 37 -2.91 15.15 20.32
N GLN A 38 -1.67 14.69 20.46
CA GLN A 38 -0.91 14.23 19.31
C GLN A 38 -1.63 13.01 18.74
N LEU A 39 -2.01 13.09 17.47
CA LEU A 39 -2.56 11.94 16.76
C LEU A 39 -1.52 10.81 16.79
N PRO A 40 -1.98 9.54 16.79
CA PRO A 40 -1.08 8.41 16.66
C PRO A 40 -0.13 8.64 15.46
N PRO A 41 1.16 8.33 15.58
CA PRO A 41 2.11 8.52 14.48
C PRO A 41 1.64 7.71 13.27
N GLN A 42 1.17 8.41 12.23
CA GLN A 42 0.76 7.77 10.99
C GLN A 42 2.02 7.35 10.24
N MET A 43 2.14 6.05 9.97
CA MET A 43 3.30 5.51 9.26
C MET A 43 3.15 5.76 7.76
N PHE A 44 3.95 6.68 7.22
CA PHE A 44 4.02 6.98 5.78
C PHE A 44 5.06 6.09 5.09
N THR A 45 4.91 4.78 5.17
CA THR A 45 5.79 3.82 4.49
C THR A 45 4.98 2.93 3.54
N THR A 46 5.60 2.47 2.45
CA THR A 46 5.00 1.48 1.55
C THR A 46 4.55 0.25 2.32
N ALA A 47 5.37 -0.19 3.27
CA ALA A 47 5.07 -1.32 4.13
C ALA A 47 3.81 -1.10 4.98
N ALA A 48 3.64 0.07 5.58
CA ALA A 48 2.44 0.38 6.34
C ALA A 48 1.18 0.34 5.47
N GLN A 49 1.25 0.86 4.24
CA GLN A 49 0.12 0.83 3.31
C GLN A 49 -0.22 -0.60 2.85
N LEU A 50 0.78 -1.43 2.57
CA LEU A 50 0.56 -2.82 2.16
C LEU A 50 0.07 -3.71 3.32
N LEU A 51 0.45 -3.40 4.55
CA LEU A 51 -0.02 -4.12 5.74
C LEU A 51 -1.54 -4.12 5.82
N ASP A 52 -2.15 -2.95 5.64
CA ASP A 52 -3.61 -2.77 5.66
C ASP A 52 -4.34 -3.44 4.48
N LEU A 53 -3.60 -3.85 3.46
CA LEU A 53 -4.10 -4.55 2.27
C LEU A 53 -3.90 -6.07 2.34
N THR A 54 -3.27 -6.58 3.40
CA THR A 54 -3.02 -8.02 3.58
C THR A 54 -4.35 -8.76 3.72
N ASP A 55 -4.45 -9.92 3.05
CA ASP A 55 -5.66 -10.76 2.97
C ASP A 55 -6.88 -10.10 2.33
N LYS A 56 -6.69 -8.95 1.66
CA LYS A 56 -7.73 -8.28 0.88
C LYS A 56 -7.64 -8.63 -0.60
N LYS A 57 -8.78 -8.54 -1.28
CA LYS A 57 -8.86 -8.68 -2.73
C LYS A 57 -8.43 -7.39 -3.39
N LEU A 58 -7.43 -7.46 -4.26
CA LEU A 58 -6.83 -6.31 -4.92
C LEU A 58 -6.94 -6.44 -6.44
N VAL A 59 -6.98 -5.28 -7.10
CA VAL A 59 -6.61 -5.14 -8.52
C VAL A 59 -5.19 -4.61 -8.59
N LEU A 60 -4.34 -5.26 -9.38
CA LEU A 60 -2.98 -4.84 -9.72
C LEU A 60 -2.93 -4.50 -11.21
N VAL A 61 -2.31 -3.38 -11.54
CA VAL A 61 -1.95 -3.04 -12.92
C VAL A 61 -0.44 -3.11 -13.03
N LEU A 62 0.03 -3.88 -14.01
CA LEU A 62 1.45 -4.03 -14.30
C LEU A 62 1.90 -3.00 -15.35
N ARG A 63 3.21 -2.77 -15.41
CA ARG A 63 3.87 -1.89 -16.40
C ARG A 63 3.60 -2.28 -17.85
N ASP A 64 3.40 -3.56 -18.13
CA ASP A 64 3.01 -4.09 -19.44
C ASP A 64 1.49 -3.97 -19.72
N GLY A 65 0.75 -3.26 -18.87
CA GLY A 65 -0.68 -3.00 -19.02
C GLY A 65 -1.60 -4.13 -18.56
N ARG A 66 -1.06 -5.30 -18.16
CA ARG A 66 -1.87 -6.42 -17.66
C ARG A 66 -2.56 -6.06 -16.35
N LYS A 67 -3.77 -6.60 -16.16
CA LYS A 67 -4.57 -6.39 -14.96
C LYS A 67 -4.77 -7.72 -14.25
N LEU A 68 -4.26 -7.81 -13.04
CA LEU A 68 -4.40 -8.99 -12.18
C LEU A 68 -5.38 -8.66 -11.06
N ILE A 69 -6.26 -9.60 -10.74
CA ILE A 69 -7.17 -9.51 -9.60
C ILE A 69 -6.93 -10.73 -8.75
N GLY A 70 -6.71 -10.57 -7.44
CA GLY A 70 -6.42 -11.68 -6.55
C GLY A 70 -6.35 -11.25 -5.10
N VAL A 71 -6.17 -12.19 -4.19
CA VAL A 71 -6.04 -11.91 -2.75
C VAL A 71 -4.58 -11.79 -2.36
N LEU A 72 -4.19 -10.67 -1.74
CA LEU A 72 -2.81 -10.46 -1.29
C LEU A 72 -2.50 -11.34 -0.08
N ARG A 73 -1.49 -12.21 -0.19
CA ARG A 73 -1.07 -13.11 0.90
C ARG A 73 0.22 -12.72 1.58
N SER A 74 1.18 -12.23 0.80
CA SER A 74 2.44 -11.74 1.35
C SER A 74 3.03 -10.66 0.48
N TRP A 75 3.80 -9.79 1.11
CA TRP A 75 4.51 -8.71 0.45
C TRP A 75 5.82 -8.39 1.17
N ASP A 76 6.70 -7.63 0.54
CA ASP A 76 7.90 -7.08 1.15
C ASP A 76 8.04 -5.56 0.95
N GLN A 77 9.06 -4.94 1.55
CA GLN A 77 9.28 -3.49 1.43
C GLN A 77 9.57 -2.99 0.01
N PHE A 78 9.87 -3.90 -0.94
CA PHE A 78 10.10 -3.59 -2.35
C PHE A 78 8.83 -3.77 -3.18
N ALA A 79 7.70 -4.07 -2.54
CA ALA A 79 6.42 -4.40 -3.16
C ALA A 79 6.49 -5.64 -4.06
N ASN A 80 7.32 -6.63 -3.75
CA ASN A 80 7.14 -7.98 -4.32
C ASN A 80 5.89 -8.59 -3.71
N LEU A 81 4.93 -9.03 -4.51
CA LEU A 81 3.60 -9.44 -4.06
C LEU A 81 3.32 -10.89 -4.39
N VAL A 82 2.75 -11.62 -3.44
CA VAL A 82 2.17 -12.96 -3.67
C VAL A 82 0.67 -12.84 -3.62
N LEU A 83 0.03 -13.12 -4.75
CA LEU A 83 -1.42 -13.18 -4.88
C LEU A 83 -1.88 -14.64 -4.90
N GLN A 84 -3.01 -14.91 -4.25
CA GLN A 84 -3.76 -16.16 -4.36
C GLN A 84 -5.03 -15.95 -5.17
N ASP A 85 -5.54 -17.02 -5.78
CA ASP A 85 -6.79 -17.05 -6.57
C ASP A 85 -6.79 -15.96 -7.66
N THR A 86 -5.61 -15.75 -8.23
CA THR A 86 -5.34 -14.68 -9.17
C THR A 86 -6.04 -14.99 -10.50
N ILE A 87 -6.76 -14.01 -11.01
CA ILE A 87 -7.25 -13.96 -12.38
C ILE A 87 -6.53 -12.82 -13.11
N GLU A 88 -6.24 -13.01 -14.38
CA GLU A 88 -5.83 -11.94 -15.27
C GLU A 88 -7.02 -11.52 -16.11
N ARG A 89 -7.42 -10.25 -16.00
CA ARG A 89 -8.56 -9.69 -16.73
C ARG A 89 -8.08 -8.87 -17.93
N MET A 90 -8.45 -9.32 -19.12
CA MET A 90 -8.15 -8.65 -20.38
C MET A 90 -9.35 -7.84 -20.83
N TYR A 91 -9.11 -6.64 -21.36
CA TYR A 91 -10.13 -5.74 -21.88
C TYR A 91 -9.86 -5.42 -23.35
N ALA A 92 -10.90 -5.49 -24.18
CA ALA A 92 -10.87 -5.07 -25.58
C ALA A 92 -12.18 -4.35 -25.92
N GLY A 93 -12.12 -3.02 -26.00
CA GLY A 93 -13.30 -2.18 -26.19
C GLY A 93 -14.32 -2.38 -25.07
N ASN A 94 -15.49 -2.87 -25.42
CA ASN A 94 -16.60 -3.15 -24.51
C ASN A 94 -16.63 -4.60 -23.99
N LEU A 95 -15.61 -5.40 -24.32
CA LEU A 95 -15.53 -6.80 -23.93
C LEU A 95 -14.41 -7.05 -22.92
N TYR A 96 -14.61 -8.03 -22.04
CA TYR A 96 -13.56 -8.53 -21.16
C TYR A 96 -13.53 -10.07 -21.07
N ALA A 97 -12.37 -10.61 -20.71
CA ALA A 97 -12.17 -12.03 -20.45
C ALA A 97 -11.26 -12.24 -19.24
N ASP A 98 -11.54 -13.30 -18.47
CA ASP A 98 -10.81 -13.67 -17.26
C ASP A 98 -10.01 -14.96 -17.50
N ILE A 99 -8.73 -14.92 -17.14
CA ILE A 99 -7.79 -16.04 -17.29
C ILE A 99 -7.34 -16.47 -15.89
N PRO A 100 -7.61 -17.70 -15.44
CA PRO A 100 -7.16 -18.16 -14.14
C PRO A 100 -5.63 -18.31 -14.13
N ARG A 101 -4.99 -17.74 -13.10
CA ARG A 101 -3.54 -17.82 -12.85
C ARG A 101 -3.21 -18.54 -11.54
N GLY A 102 -4.13 -18.57 -10.57
CA GLY A 102 -3.93 -19.25 -9.29
C GLY A 102 -2.98 -18.46 -8.38
N ILE A 103 -1.91 -19.10 -7.89
CA ILE A 103 -0.88 -18.41 -7.10
C ILE A 103 0.06 -17.66 -8.05
N PHE A 104 0.24 -16.36 -7.83
CA PHE A 104 1.02 -15.51 -8.72
C PHE A 104 2.00 -14.64 -7.92
N LEU A 105 3.30 -14.74 -8.24
CA LEU A 105 4.36 -13.90 -7.68
C LEU A 105 4.65 -12.75 -8.64
N VAL A 106 4.41 -11.52 -8.18
CA VAL A 106 4.69 -10.30 -8.93
C VAL A 106 5.94 -9.65 -8.34
N ARG A 107 6.88 -9.30 -9.22
CA ARG A 107 8.06 -8.54 -8.83
C ARG A 107 7.73 -7.06 -8.72
N GLY A 108 8.17 -6.40 -7.65
CA GLY A 108 7.69 -5.08 -7.25
C GLY A 108 8.00 -3.97 -8.24
N GLU A 109 9.11 -4.06 -8.98
CA GLU A 109 9.37 -3.08 -10.02
C GLU A 109 8.37 -3.13 -11.17
N ASN A 110 7.66 -4.25 -11.39
CA ASN A 110 6.68 -4.38 -12.47
C ASN A 110 5.28 -3.89 -12.07
N VAL A 111 5.08 -3.56 -10.78
CA VAL A 111 3.82 -3.01 -10.28
C VAL A 111 3.74 -1.53 -10.68
N LEU A 112 2.71 -1.17 -11.43
CA LEU A 112 2.41 0.22 -11.75
C LEU A 112 1.53 0.85 -10.67
N LEU A 113 0.43 0.17 -10.34
CA LEU A 113 -0.47 0.54 -9.25
C LEU A 113 -1.22 -0.68 -8.73
N LEU A 114 -1.80 -0.56 -7.54
CA LEU A 114 -2.70 -1.53 -6.94
C LEU A 114 -3.78 -0.82 -6.13
N GLY A 115 -4.93 -1.46 -5.98
CA GLY A 115 -6.03 -0.95 -5.17
C GLY A 115 -6.90 -2.07 -4.62
N GLU A 116 -7.45 -1.86 -3.43
CA GLU A 116 -8.45 -2.74 -2.82
C GLU A 116 -9.75 -2.74 -3.65
N ILE A 117 -10.34 -3.90 -3.82
CA ILE A 117 -11.64 -4.07 -4.46
C ILE A 117 -12.72 -4.11 -3.39
N ASP A 118 -13.70 -3.23 -3.55
CA ASP A 118 -14.95 -3.27 -2.79
C ASP A 118 -15.80 -4.45 -3.27
N LEU A 119 -15.95 -5.47 -2.44
CA LEU A 119 -16.64 -6.72 -2.79
C LEU A 119 -18.12 -6.50 -3.08
N ASP A 120 -18.75 -5.51 -2.45
CA ASP A 120 -20.18 -5.23 -2.63
C ASP A 120 -20.46 -4.62 -4.01
N LYS A 121 -19.46 -4.01 -4.65
CA LYS A 121 -19.56 -3.35 -5.95
C LYS A 121 -18.87 -4.10 -7.07
N GLU A 122 -18.22 -5.22 -6.78
CA GLU A 122 -17.48 -5.97 -7.79
C GLU A 122 -18.41 -6.48 -8.91
N ASP A 123 -19.64 -6.83 -8.56
CA ASP A 123 -20.67 -7.32 -9.49
C ASP A 123 -21.35 -6.17 -10.28
N ASP A 124 -21.14 -4.91 -9.88
CA ASP A 124 -21.68 -3.72 -10.55
C ASP A 124 -20.84 -3.36 -11.79
N LEU A 125 -20.85 -4.25 -12.79
CA LEU A 125 -20.18 -4.00 -14.06
C LEU A 125 -20.88 -2.85 -14.82
N PRO A 126 -20.11 -1.96 -15.48
CA PRO A 126 -20.68 -0.95 -16.36
C PRO A 126 -21.62 -1.59 -17.38
N PRO A 127 -22.77 -0.97 -17.71
CA PRO A 127 -23.79 -1.58 -18.56
C PRO A 127 -23.31 -1.89 -19.99
N ASN A 128 -22.24 -1.23 -20.44
CA ASN A 128 -21.61 -1.44 -21.73
C ASN A 128 -20.48 -2.48 -21.72
N LEU A 129 -20.12 -3.05 -20.57
CA LEU A 129 -19.03 -4.01 -20.44
C LEU A 129 -19.58 -5.44 -20.37
N GLN A 130 -19.17 -6.29 -21.31
CA GLN A 130 -19.68 -7.66 -21.43
C GLN A 130 -18.56 -8.70 -21.41
N ARG A 131 -18.81 -9.83 -20.75
CA ARG A 131 -17.88 -10.95 -20.74
C ARG A 131 -17.94 -11.68 -22.08
N ALA A 132 -16.78 -11.98 -22.67
CA ALA A 132 -16.66 -12.73 -23.92
C ALA A 132 -15.61 -13.86 -23.79
N PRO A 133 -15.59 -14.83 -24.72
CA PRO A 133 -14.56 -15.86 -24.77
C PRO A 133 -13.14 -15.26 -24.87
N PHE A 134 -12.18 -15.90 -24.22
CA PHE A 134 -10.79 -15.44 -24.19
C PHE A 134 -10.22 -15.19 -25.59
N GLU A 135 -10.45 -16.12 -26.53
CA GLU A 135 -9.90 -16.03 -27.88
C GLU A 135 -10.38 -14.76 -28.61
N GLU A 136 -11.67 -14.43 -28.49
CA GLU A 136 -12.25 -13.24 -29.12
C GLU A 136 -11.62 -11.95 -28.57
N VAL A 137 -11.58 -11.83 -27.24
CA VAL A 137 -11.00 -10.66 -26.56
C VAL A 137 -9.50 -10.54 -26.86
N PHE A 138 -8.79 -11.66 -26.91
CA PHE A 138 -7.36 -11.71 -27.23
C PHE A 138 -7.07 -11.21 -28.64
N GLN A 139 -7.83 -11.67 -29.64
CA GLN A 139 -7.64 -11.21 -31.02
C GLN A 139 -7.94 -9.72 -31.16
N LEU A 140 -9.03 -9.22 -30.55
CA LEU A 140 -9.37 -7.80 -30.56
C LEU A 140 -8.30 -6.95 -29.88
N LYS A 141 -7.81 -7.39 -28.72
CA LYS A 141 -6.74 -6.68 -27.98
C LYS A 141 -5.45 -6.64 -28.79
N LYS A 142 -5.05 -7.77 -29.38
CA LYS A 142 -3.87 -7.88 -30.24
C LYS A 142 -3.95 -6.96 -31.46
N GLN A 143 -5.12 -6.89 -32.10
CA GLN A 143 -5.36 -5.98 -33.21
C GLN A 143 -5.22 -4.52 -32.77
N ALA A 144 -5.90 -4.13 -31.69
CA ALA A 144 -5.85 -2.77 -31.16
C ALA A 144 -4.42 -2.33 -30.76
N ASP A 145 -3.66 -3.20 -30.11
CA ASP A 145 -2.29 -2.92 -29.70
C ASP A 145 -1.34 -2.76 -30.92
N SER A 146 -1.56 -3.55 -31.98
CA SER A 146 -0.80 -3.43 -33.24
C SER A 146 -1.11 -2.13 -33.97
N GLU A 147 -2.38 -1.75 -34.03
CA GLU A 147 -2.83 -0.49 -34.63
C GLU A 147 -2.28 0.71 -33.85
N ARG A 148 -2.36 0.68 -32.51
CA ARG A 148 -1.78 1.70 -31.63
C ARG A 148 -0.28 1.85 -31.85
N LYS A 149 0.47 0.74 -31.82
CA LYS A 149 1.93 0.73 -32.06
C LYS A 149 2.29 1.32 -33.42
N THR A 150 1.49 1.08 -34.45
CA THR A 150 1.70 1.64 -35.79
C THR A 150 1.40 3.13 -35.82
N GLY A 151 0.30 3.56 -35.17
CA GLY A 151 -0.07 4.97 -35.02
C GLY A 151 0.98 5.77 -34.26
N ASP A 152 1.45 5.24 -33.13
CA ASP A 152 2.46 5.86 -32.26
C ASP A 152 3.78 6.03 -33.01
N LYS A 153 4.25 5.03 -33.75
CA LYS A 153 5.45 5.15 -34.60
C LYS A 153 5.32 6.27 -35.63
N LYS A 154 4.16 6.38 -36.30
CA LYS A 154 3.91 7.45 -37.29
C LYS A 154 3.88 8.82 -36.61
N ARG A 155 3.22 8.94 -35.46
CA ARG A 155 3.15 10.18 -34.67
C ARG A 155 4.54 10.59 -34.19
N GLN A 156 5.31 9.65 -33.65
CA GLN A 156 6.67 9.85 -33.19
C GLN A 156 7.58 10.36 -34.31
N GLY A 157 7.53 9.75 -35.51
CA GLY A 157 8.32 10.22 -36.64
C GLY A 157 8.00 11.67 -37.04
N LYS A 158 6.72 12.07 -37.01
CA LYS A 158 6.32 13.46 -37.26
C LYS A 158 6.83 14.42 -36.18
N LEU A 159 6.70 14.02 -34.91
CA LEU A 159 7.13 14.83 -33.77
C LEU A 159 8.65 15.01 -33.73
N GLN A 160 9.41 13.96 -34.05
CA GLN A 160 10.87 14.04 -34.20
C GLN A 160 11.28 15.04 -35.28
N GLY A 161 10.55 15.08 -36.41
CA GLY A 161 10.78 16.08 -37.45
C GLY A 161 10.53 17.54 -36.99
N LEU A 162 9.79 17.74 -35.90
CA LEU A 162 9.53 19.04 -35.29
C LEU A 162 10.47 19.32 -34.09
N GLY A 163 11.46 18.47 -33.83
CA GLY A 163 12.41 18.63 -32.73
C GLY A 163 11.90 18.13 -31.37
N PHE A 164 10.77 17.41 -31.33
CA PHE A 164 10.31 16.76 -30.10
C PHE A 164 10.98 15.40 -29.94
N GLU A 165 11.58 15.17 -28.77
CA GLU A 165 12.04 13.85 -28.36
C GLU A 165 10.87 13.11 -27.71
N ALA A 166 10.49 11.97 -28.29
CA ALA A 166 9.55 11.10 -27.64
C ALA A 166 10.27 10.37 -26.51
N GLU A 167 9.81 10.55 -25.27
CA GLU A 167 10.21 9.67 -24.18
C GLU A 167 9.84 8.23 -24.55
N HIS A 168 10.84 7.36 -24.60
CA HIS A 168 10.65 5.91 -24.73
C HIS A 168 10.33 5.31 -23.36
N SER A 169 9.44 5.95 -22.58
CA SER A 169 8.86 5.31 -21.40
C SER A 169 8.01 4.16 -21.90
N GLY A 170 8.63 2.99 -22.02
CA GLY A 170 8.17 1.78 -22.72
C GLY A 170 6.94 1.11 -22.10
N GLU A 171 5.99 1.88 -21.61
CA GLU A 171 4.85 1.40 -20.86
C GLU A 171 3.58 1.99 -21.44
N ILE A 172 2.56 1.14 -21.49
CA ILE A 172 1.24 1.49 -21.94
C ILE A 172 0.70 2.54 -20.95
N LEU A 173 0.80 3.82 -21.33
CA LEU A 173 -0.08 4.85 -20.79
C LEU A 173 -1.47 4.55 -21.36
N PHE A 174 -2.33 4.13 -20.43
CA PHE A 174 -3.75 3.73 -20.45
C PHE A 174 -4.51 3.81 -21.79
#